data_AF-A0A7K1HD54-F1
#
_entry.id   AF-A0A7K1HD54-F1
#
_cell.length_a   1.000
_cell.length_b   1.000
_cell.length_c   1.000
_cell.angle_alpha   90.00
_cell.angle_beta   90.00
_cell.angle_gamma   90.00
#
_symmetry.space_group_name_H-M   'P 1'
#
loop_
_entity.id
_entity.type
_entity.pdbx_description
1 polymer ?
#
loop_
_entity_poly.entity_id
_entity_poly.type
_entity_poly.pdbx_seq_one_letter_code
_entity_poly.pdbx_strand_id
1 'polypeptide(L)'
;MNFRNKYVLAIDQGTTSSRAILFSHQGNIITLAQKTFQQYFPKPGWVEHDPNEIWYTQSSAIKEAMAKADVTDMHIACIGIANQRETTIIWDRETGFPVYNAIVWQDRRTADYCEELKTKGYASLIQQKTGLVIDAYFSATKIRWILDHVKGVRERAERGELCFGTVDSWLVWKLTRGTEFITDITNASRTMLFNIHTQEWDKELLELFQLPASMMPEVKSSSEVYCETSTPIFKTGIPVSGMAGDQQAALFGQLCTDIGMIKTTYGTGCFMILNTGSKPVLSQNNLLTTIAWKLDGKVTYALEGSVFVGGAVVQWLRDELGLIQSAAITEQLANSVPDNGGVYFVPALTGLGAPYWDQYARGAIIGITRGTSAAHLTRAALEGICYQVYDVLMAMENDIHAKPKEIRVDGGAIANNFLMQFQADICRCPVVRPRVLETTALGAAYLAGLAIGYWKDVDELKEQWSLDNIFSAEMHEEMAEVLLSEWHKAVGRSLNWAAD
;
A
#
# COMPACT_ATOMS: atom_id res chain seq x y z
N MET A 1 18.40 14.26 23.54
CA MET A 1 19.23 13.83 22.40
C MET A 1 20.58 13.36 22.92
N ASN A 2 21.12 12.27 22.38
CA ASN A 2 22.40 11.73 22.79
C ASN A 2 23.27 11.53 21.54
N PHE A 3 24.31 12.35 21.39
CA PHE A 3 25.27 12.31 20.28
C PHE A 3 26.05 10.99 20.16
N ARG A 4 25.84 10.03 21.08
CA ARG A 4 26.40 8.67 21.01
C ARG A 4 25.45 7.65 20.39
N ASN A 5 24.16 7.98 20.25
CA ASN A 5 23.16 7.02 19.78
C ASN A 5 23.09 7.02 18.26
N LYS A 6 22.93 5.81 17.70
CA LYS A 6 22.61 5.60 16.30
C LYS A 6 21.11 5.43 16.11
N TYR A 7 20.58 5.89 14.98
CA TYR A 7 19.16 5.85 14.61
C TYR A 7 18.96 5.10 13.30
N VAL A 8 17.79 4.51 13.10
CA VAL A 8 17.40 3.96 11.79
C VAL A 8 16.58 5.01 11.04
N LEU A 9 16.96 5.28 9.80
CA LEU A 9 16.20 6.18 8.92
C LEU A 9 15.25 5.36 8.05
N ALA A 10 13.95 5.50 8.29
CA ALA A 10 12.93 4.96 7.40
C ALA A 10 12.51 6.02 6.37
N ILE A 11 12.50 5.61 5.11
CA ILE A 11 11.93 6.33 3.98
C ILE A 11 10.58 5.68 3.67
N ASP A 12 9.51 6.46 3.65
CA ASP A 12 8.17 6.01 3.28
C ASP A 12 7.63 6.94 2.18
N GLN A 13 7.79 6.48 0.94
CA GLN A 13 7.29 7.19 -0.23
C GLN A 13 5.83 6.77 -0.48
N GLY A 14 4.89 7.51 0.09
CA GLY A 14 3.46 7.25 -0.08
C GLY A 14 2.90 7.79 -1.39
N THR A 15 1.61 7.56 -1.64
CA THR A 15 0.92 8.02 -2.87
C THR A 15 0.76 9.55 -2.91
N THR A 16 0.51 10.19 -1.78
CA THR A 16 0.23 11.64 -1.69
C THR A 16 1.35 12.44 -1.04
N SER A 17 2.28 11.77 -0.36
CA SER A 17 3.39 12.42 0.34
C SER A 17 4.57 11.50 0.58
N SER A 18 5.77 12.07 0.53
CA SER A 18 7.02 11.47 0.97
C SER A 18 7.25 11.72 2.45
N ARG A 19 7.63 10.68 3.20
CA ARG A 19 7.94 10.74 4.63
C ARG A 19 9.35 10.25 4.89
N ALA A 20 9.99 10.84 5.89
CA ALA A 20 11.25 10.37 6.45
C ALA A 20 11.16 10.38 7.97
N ILE A 21 11.46 9.26 8.59
CA ILE A 21 11.26 9.04 10.03
C ILE A 21 12.54 8.47 10.62
N LEU A 22 12.99 9.06 11.74
CA LEU A 22 14.10 8.53 12.51
C LEU A 22 13.57 7.73 13.69
N PHE A 23 13.98 6.48 13.79
CA PHE A 23 13.63 5.59 14.90
C PHE A 23 14.80 5.39 15.85
N SER A 24 14.51 5.37 17.15
CA SER A 24 15.47 4.91 18.16
C SER A 24 15.52 3.38 18.22
N HIS A 25 16.48 2.86 18.97
CA HIS A 25 16.62 1.44 19.23
C HIS A 25 15.41 0.83 19.98
N GLN A 26 14.60 1.65 20.64
CA GLN A 26 13.35 1.24 21.30
C GLN A 26 12.13 1.27 20.35
N GLY A 27 12.34 1.52 19.04
CA GLY A 27 11.24 1.63 18.07
C GLY A 27 10.44 2.94 18.17
N ASN A 28 10.89 3.91 18.97
CA ASN A 28 10.21 5.20 19.12
C ASN A 28 10.54 6.15 17.98
N ILE A 29 9.54 6.90 17.51
CA ILE A 29 9.73 8.01 16.58
C ILE A 29 10.49 9.14 17.28
N ILE A 30 11.69 9.45 16.80
CA ILE A 30 12.49 10.60 17.24
C ILE A 30 12.09 11.84 16.47
N THR A 31 11.95 11.71 15.14
CA THR A 31 11.43 12.78 14.29
C THR A 31 10.67 12.21 13.10
N LEU A 32 9.76 13.02 12.60
CA LEU A 32 9.02 12.79 11.36
C LEU A 32 9.06 14.08 10.52
N ALA A 33 9.39 13.92 9.26
CA ALA A 33 9.21 14.95 8.23
C ALA A 33 8.37 14.39 7.09
N GLN A 34 7.52 15.24 6.52
CA GLN A 34 6.58 14.88 5.48
C GLN A 34 6.49 16.00 4.45
N LYS A 35 6.47 15.62 3.17
CA LYS A 35 6.32 16.53 2.02
C LYS A 35 5.28 15.96 1.07
N THR A 36 4.23 16.72 0.80
CA THR A 36 3.27 16.40 -0.26
C THR A 36 3.88 16.69 -1.63
N PHE A 37 3.40 16.01 -2.65
CA PHE A 37 3.75 16.26 -4.06
C PHE A 37 2.50 16.22 -4.93
N GLN A 38 2.58 16.83 -6.10
CA GLN A 38 1.45 17.01 -6.99
C GLN A 38 0.92 15.68 -7.54
N GLN A 39 -0.40 15.57 -7.60
CA GLN A 39 -1.12 14.48 -8.25
C GLN A 39 -1.55 14.99 -9.63
N TYR A 40 -1.13 14.31 -10.70
CA TYR A 40 -1.47 14.71 -12.07
C TYR A 40 -2.61 13.85 -12.59
N PHE A 41 -3.65 14.50 -13.12
CA PHE A 41 -4.82 13.84 -13.70
C PHE A 41 -5.00 14.28 -15.17
N PRO A 42 -4.18 13.80 -16.12
CA PRO A 42 -4.21 14.27 -17.51
C PRO A 42 -5.54 14.03 -18.21
N LYS A 43 -6.24 12.95 -17.82
CA LYS A 43 -7.57 12.56 -18.27
C LYS A 43 -8.32 11.92 -17.11
N PRO A 44 -9.67 11.87 -17.14
CA PRO A 44 -10.44 11.09 -16.18
C PRO A 44 -9.93 9.63 -16.10
N GLY A 45 -9.70 9.14 -14.89
CA GLY A 45 -9.17 7.80 -14.63
C GLY A 45 -7.65 7.66 -14.80
N TRP A 46 -6.94 8.70 -15.28
CA TRP A 46 -5.48 8.70 -15.38
C TRP A 46 -4.87 9.38 -14.17
N VAL A 47 -3.83 8.76 -13.61
CA VAL A 47 -3.12 9.24 -12.42
C VAL A 47 -1.62 9.11 -12.66
N GLU A 48 -0.92 10.24 -12.60
CA GLU A 48 0.50 10.34 -12.85
C GLU A 48 1.22 11.10 -11.72
N HIS A 49 2.50 10.78 -11.52
CA HIS A 49 3.43 11.56 -10.69
C HIS A 49 4.67 11.93 -11.50
N ASP A 50 5.28 13.07 -11.24
CA ASP A 50 6.62 13.38 -11.74
C ASP A 50 7.68 12.59 -10.91
N PRO A 51 8.46 11.69 -11.52
CA PRO A 51 9.51 10.93 -10.81
C PRO A 51 10.57 11.82 -10.15
N ASN A 52 10.87 12.98 -10.73
CA ASN A 52 11.81 13.94 -10.16
C ASN A 52 11.22 14.65 -8.96
N GLU A 53 9.92 14.94 -8.98
CA GLU A 53 9.20 15.50 -7.83
C GLU A 53 9.18 14.50 -6.66
N ILE A 54 8.89 13.21 -6.94
CA ILE A 54 9.00 12.12 -5.96
C ILE A 54 10.37 12.12 -5.27
N TRP A 55 11.45 12.22 -6.05
CA TRP A 55 12.81 12.26 -5.51
C TRP A 55 13.09 13.54 -4.72
N TYR A 56 12.68 14.69 -5.25
CA TYR A 56 12.87 15.98 -4.61
C TYR A 56 12.16 16.03 -3.24
N THR A 57 10.89 15.63 -3.16
CA THR A 57 10.15 15.63 -1.89
C THR A 57 10.70 14.61 -0.91
N GLN A 58 11.13 13.44 -1.38
CA GLN A 58 11.75 12.44 -0.51
C GLN A 58 13.09 12.89 0.04
N SER A 59 13.96 13.44 -0.80
CA SER A 59 15.26 13.98 -0.36
C SER A 59 15.11 15.19 0.57
N SER A 60 14.08 16.03 0.35
CA SER A 60 13.74 17.12 1.26
C SER A 60 13.26 16.62 2.62
N ALA A 61 12.38 15.61 2.65
CA ALA A 61 11.91 15.00 3.89
C ALA A 61 13.07 14.40 4.70
N ILE A 62 14.00 13.69 4.06
CA ILE A 62 15.20 13.13 4.72
C ILE A 62 16.01 14.25 5.40
N LYS A 63 16.33 15.31 4.66
CA LYS A 63 17.10 16.45 5.21
C LYS A 63 16.37 17.13 6.35
N GLU A 64 15.05 17.32 6.23
CA GLU A 64 14.26 17.94 7.28
C GLU A 64 14.18 17.07 8.55
N ALA A 65 14.01 15.74 8.42
CA ALA A 65 13.98 14.84 9.57
C ALA A 65 15.31 14.88 10.34
N MET A 66 16.44 14.81 9.62
CA MET A 66 17.77 14.91 10.22
C MET A 66 18.00 16.27 10.89
N ALA A 67 17.60 17.36 10.24
CA ALA A 67 17.73 18.71 10.79
C ALA A 67 16.86 18.92 12.04
N LYS A 68 15.60 18.44 12.04
CA LYS A 68 14.72 18.48 13.22
C LYS A 68 15.29 17.68 14.40
N ALA A 69 15.99 16.60 14.11
CA ALA A 69 16.61 15.74 15.12
C ALA A 69 17.98 16.28 15.59
N ASP A 70 18.51 17.33 14.96
CA ASP A 70 19.87 17.83 15.17
C ASP A 70 20.92 16.71 15.03
N VAL A 71 20.78 15.88 13.99
CA VAL A 71 21.70 14.77 13.69
C VAL A 71 22.30 14.86 12.29
N THR A 72 23.44 14.20 12.13
CA THR A 72 24.13 14.03 10.85
C THR A 72 24.03 12.58 10.36
N ASP A 73 24.49 12.33 9.13
CA ASP A 73 24.67 10.99 8.55
C ASP A 73 25.47 10.04 9.46
N MET A 74 26.47 10.54 10.18
CA MET A 74 27.21 9.77 11.18
C MET A 74 26.34 9.19 12.31
N HIS A 75 25.12 9.67 12.51
CA HIS A 75 24.19 9.14 13.52
C HIS A 75 23.20 8.15 12.94
N ILE A 76 23.20 7.92 11.63
CA ILE A 76 22.33 6.95 10.97
C ILE A 76 23.05 5.59 10.94
N ALA A 77 22.37 4.54 11.40
CA ALA A 77 22.87 3.17 11.36
C ALA A 77 22.65 2.54 9.98
N CYS A 78 21.43 2.69 9.47
CA CYS A 78 20.98 2.13 8.19
C CYS A 78 19.73 2.86 7.69
N ILE A 79 19.37 2.57 6.44
CA ILE A 79 18.18 3.08 5.76
C ILE A 79 17.27 1.91 5.39
N GLY A 80 15.99 2.05 5.76
CA GLY A 80 14.90 1.21 5.28
C GLY A 80 14.00 1.98 4.31
N ILE A 81 13.58 1.34 3.22
CA ILE A 81 12.73 1.95 2.19
C ILE A 81 11.39 1.21 2.14
N ALA A 82 10.32 1.97 2.29
CA ALA A 82 8.97 1.58 1.93
C ALA A 82 8.40 2.56 0.90
N ASN A 83 7.52 2.05 0.05
CA ASN A 83 7.00 2.82 -1.08
C ASN A 83 5.59 2.39 -1.47
N GLN A 84 4.84 3.32 -2.07
CA GLN A 84 3.61 3.01 -2.78
C GLN A 84 3.93 1.94 -3.83
N ARG A 85 3.14 0.87 -3.79
CA ARG A 85 3.31 -0.24 -4.72
C ARG A 85 2.68 0.06 -6.07
N GLU A 86 3.00 -0.85 -6.98
CA GLU A 86 2.76 -0.95 -8.42
C GLU A 86 3.25 0.21 -9.30
N THR A 87 3.30 1.43 -8.78
CA THR A 87 3.66 2.65 -9.51
C THR A 87 4.94 2.47 -10.33
N THR A 88 4.84 2.74 -11.62
CA THR A 88 5.80 2.35 -12.64
C THR A 88 6.60 3.54 -13.14
N ILE A 89 7.93 3.44 -13.07
CA ILE A 89 8.87 4.47 -13.55
C ILE A 89 9.81 3.83 -14.57
N ILE A 90 10.00 4.51 -15.71
CA ILE A 90 10.99 4.14 -16.73
C ILE A 90 11.95 5.30 -16.91
N TRP A 91 13.25 5.02 -16.84
CA TRP A 91 14.29 6.03 -16.99
C TRP A 91 15.43 5.53 -17.87
N ASP A 92 16.18 6.49 -18.39
CA ASP A 92 17.39 6.22 -19.16
C ASP A 92 18.55 5.84 -18.23
N ARG A 93 19.24 4.73 -18.55
CA ARG A 93 20.28 4.14 -17.71
C ARG A 93 21.52 5.02 -17.58
N GLU A 94 21.86 5.78 -18.62
CA GLU A 94 23.08 6.60 -18.65
C GLU A 94 22.86 7.94 -17.94
N THR A 95 21.76 8.60 -18.24
CA THR A 95 21.45 9.96 -17.78
C THR A 95 20.66 9.98 -16.47
N GLY A 96 19.94 8.90 -16.15
CA GLY A 96 19.07 8.82 -14.97
C GLY A 96 17.81 9.67 -15.06
N PHE A 97 17.45 10.16 -16.25
CA PHE A 97 16.23 10.94 -16.47
C PHE A 97 15.04 10.04 -16.82
N PRO A 98 13.85 10.31 -16.24
CA PRO A 98 12.64 9.59 -16.61
C PRO A 98 12.25 9.88 -18.06
N VAL A 99 11.76 8.86 -18.78
CA VAL A 99 11.31 9.01 -20.17
C VAL A 99 9.85 9.46 -20.26
N TYR A 100 9.11 9.35 -19.16
CA TYR A 100 7.71 9.72 -19.01
C TYR A 100 7.41 9.93 -17.52
N ASN A 101 6.25 10.49 -17.18
CA ASN A 101 5.77 10.50 -15.81
C ASN A 101 5.63 9.07 -15.25
N ALA A 102 5.70 8.93 -13.93
CA ALA A 102 5.34 7.68 -13.29
C ALA A 102 3.84 7.42 -13.50
N ILE A 103 3.48 6.23 -13.96
CA ILE A 103 2.08 5.82 -14.01
C ILE A 103 1.73 5.18 -12.67
N VAL A 104 0.79 5.79 -11.96
CA VAL A 104 0.45 5.43 -10.59
C VAL A 104 -0.41 4.17 -10.55
N TRP A 105 -0.40 3.45 -9.43
CA TRP A 105 -1.21 2.26 -9.22
C TRP A 105 -2.72 2.49 -9.43
N GLN A 106 -3.22 3.68 -9.09
CA GLN A 106 -4.62 4.09 -9.29
C GLN A 106 -5.02 4.26 -10.75
N ASP A 107 -4.04 4.46 -11.65
CA ASP A 107 -4.30 4.75 -13.06
C ASP A 107 -5.03 3.59 -13.77
N ARG A 108 -6.06 3.93 -14.55
CA ARG A 108 -6.95 2.98 -15.25
C ARG A 108 -6.72 2.93 -16.77
N ARG A 109 -5.71 3.62 -17.31
CA ARG A 109 -5.52 3.78 -18.77
C ARG A 109 -5.31 2.46 -19.52
N THR A 110 -4.97 1.40 -18.81
CA THR A 110 -4.68 0.07 -19.38
C THR A 110 -5.83 -0.93 -19.21
N ALA A 111 -7.02 -0.49 -18.75
CA ALA A 111 -8.18 -1.34 -18.53
C ALA A 111 -8.60 -2.13 -19.79
N ASP A 112 -8.71 -1.47 -20.94
CA ASP A 112 -9.11 -2.13 -22.20
C ASP A 112 -8.16 -3.27 -22.59
N TYR A 113 -6.86 -3.07 -22.38
CA TYR A 113 -5.86 -4.11 -22.64
C TYR A 113 -5.94 -5.26 -21.62
N CYS A 114 -6.29 -4.96 -20.36
CA CYS A 114 -6.59 -6.00 -19.37
C CYS A 114 -7.80 -6.85 -19.79
N GLU A 115 -8.87 -6.25 -20.31
CA GLU A 115 -10.04 -6.99 -20.82
C GLU A 115 -9.70 -7.84 -22.06
N GLU A 116 -8.82 -7.34 -22.93
CA GLU A 116 -8.29 -8.11 -24.06
C GLU A 116 -7.55 -9.36 -23.57
N LEU A 117 -6.69 -9.24 -22.55
CA LEU A 117 -5.95 -10.36 -21.96
C LEU A 117 -6.87 -11.39 -21.30
N LYS A 118 -7.92 -10.93 -20.60
CA LYS A 118 -8.95 -11.81 -20.01
C LYS A 118 -9.67 -12.59 -21.10
N THR A 119 -10.11 -11.90 -22.16
CA THR A 119 -10.80 -12.51 -23.31
C THR A 119 -9.94 -13.54 -24.04
N LYS A 120 -8.61 -13.32 -24.08
CA LYS A 120 -7.64 -14.27 -24.64
C LYS A 120 -7.32 -15.47 -23.72
N GLY A 121 -7.89 -15.51 -22.51
CA GLY A 121 -7.77 -16.64 -21.58
C GLY A 121 -6.53 -16.63 -20.69
N TYR A 122 -5.82 -15.50 -20.54
CA TYR A 122 -4.57 -15.44 -19.76
C TYR A 122 -4.77 -15.35 -18.24
N ALA A 123 -6.01 -15.21 -17.75
CA ALA A 123 -6.28 -14.99 -16.33
C ALA A 123 -5.71 -16.07 -15.43
N SER A 124 -5.93 -17.35 -15.77
CA SER A 124 -5.42 -18.49 -14.99
C SER A 124 -3.89 -18.55 -15.01
N LEU A 125 -3.26 -18.33 -16.18
CA LEU A 125 -1.81 -18.34 -16.33
C LEU A 125 -1.15 -17.28 -15.42
N ILE A 126 -1.67 -16.04 -15.48
CA ILE A 126 -1.13 -14.93 -14.70
C ILE A 126 -1.33 -15.19 -13.20
N GLN A 127 -2.51 -15.64 -12.79
CA GLN A 127 -2.80 -15.92 -11.38
C GLN A 127 -1.92 -17.06 -10.84
N GLN A 128 -1.72 -18.13 -11.62
CA GLN A 128 -0.88 -19.26 -11.19
C GLN A 128 0.60 -18.91 -11.06
N LYS A 129 1.10 -17.91 -11.80
CA LYS A 129 2.51 -17.50 -11.73
C LYS A 129 2.73 -16.41 -10.68
N THR A 130 1.81 -15.47 -10.59
CA THR A 130 2.01 -14.21 -9.85
C THR A 130 1.14 -14.09 -8.60
N GLY A 131 0.08 -14.89 -8.50
CA GLY A 131 -0.95 -14.75 -7.47
C GLY A 131 -1.92 -13.59 -7.71
N LEU A 132 -1.74 -12.84 -8.80
CA LEU A 132 -2.50 -11.63 -9.10
C LEU A 132 -3.62 -11.88 -10.12
N VAL A 133 -4.63 -11.01 -10.10
CA VAL A 133 -5.65 -10.93 -11.16
C VAL A 133 -5.16 -10.06 -12.33
N ILE A 134 -5.85 -10.10 -13.47
CA ILE A 134 -5.59 -9.17 -14.57
C ILE A 134 -6.34 -7.86 -14.27
N ASP A 135 -5.62 -6.81 -13.90
CA ASP A 135 -6.16 -5.48 -13.65
C ASP A 135 -5.14 -4.38 -14.02
N ALA A 136 -5.64 -3.18 -14.34
CA ALA A 136 -4.81 -2.00 -14.60
C ALA A 136 -3.99 -1.54 -13.37
N TYR A 137 -4.23 -2.13 -12.20
CA TYR A 137 -3.49 -1.91 -10.97
C TYR A 137 -1.99 -2.21 -11.10
N PHE A 138 -1.62 -3.31 -11.76
CA PHE A 138 -0.26 -3.85 -11.73
C PHE A 138 0.67 -3.26 -12.80
N SER A 139 1.99 -3.32 -12.54
CA SER A 139 3.01 -2.62 -13.32
C SER A 139 3.14 -3.07 -14.78
N ALA A 140 2.98 -4.37 -15.08
CA ALA A 140 3.23 -4.93 -16.42
C ALA A 140 2.55 -4.16 -17.55
N THR A 141 1.26 -3.84 -17.39
CA THR A 141 0.49 -3.13 -18.41
C THR A 141 0.91 -1.66 -18.53
N LYS A 142 1.34 -1.04 -17.43
CA LYS A 142 1.84 0.34 -17.39
C LYS A 142 3.17 0.46 -18.12
N ILE A 143 4.07 -0.51 -17.94
CA ILE A 143 5.35 -0.58 -18.66
C ILE A 143 5.06 -0.69 -20.16
N ARG A 144 4.23 -1.67 -20.56
CA ARG A 144 3.85 -1.85 -21.96
C ARG A 144 3.25 -0.58 -22.55
N TRP A 145 2.35 0.08 -21.82
CA TRP A 145 1.73 1.33 -22.28
C TRP A 145 2.77 2.41 -22.59
N ILE A 146 3.75 2.62 -21.69
CA ILE A 146 4.80 3.63 -21.91
C ILE A 146 5.63 3.28 -23.15
N LEU A 147 6.03 2.02 -23.31
CA LEU A 147 6.80 1.58 -24.47
C LEU A 147 6.03 1.75 -25.78
N ASP A 148 4.71 1.52 -25.77
CA ASP A 148 3.84 1.61 -26.96
C ASP A 148 3.46 3.05 -27.33
N HIS A 149 3.37 3.96 -26.35
CA HIS A 149 2.80 5.30 -26.57
C HIS A 149 3.82 6.44 -26.51
N VAL A 150 4.97 6.24 -25.87
CA VAL A 150 6.00 7.29 -25.79
C VAL A 150 6.99 7.11 -26.94
N LYS A 151 7.01 8.09 -27.85
CA LYS A 151 7.77 8.05 -29.09
C LYS A 151 9.25 7.69 -28.85
N GLY A 152 9.72 6.64 -29.52
CA GLY A 152 11.13 6.22 -29.49
C GLY A 152 11.52 5.41 -28.25
N VAL A 153 10.61 5.16 -27.30
CA VAL A 153 10.94 4.48 -26.04
C VAL A 153 11.04 2.97 -26.23
N ARG A 154 10.20 2.37 -27.08
CA ARG A 154 10.27 0.95 -27.46
C ARG A 154 11.65 0.55 -27.99
N GLU A 155 12.16 1.29 -28.98
CA GLU A 155 13.42 0.97 -29.63
C GLU A 155 14.62 1.16 -28.68
N ARG A 156 14.54 2.13 -27.75
CA ARG A 156 15.55 2.33 -26.71
C ARG A 156 15.55 1.20 -25.68
N ALA A 157 14.38 0.73 -25.27
CA ALA A 157 14.23 -0.42 -24.38
C ALA A 157 14.83 -1.69 -25.00
N GLU A 158 14.58 -1.95 -26.28
CA GLU A 158 15.13 -3.09 -27.02
C GLU A 158 16.66 -3.04 -27.15
N ARG A 159 17.25 -1.84 -27.18
CA ARG A 159 18.71 -1.63 -27.13
C ARG A 159 19.30 -1.72 -25.70
N GLY A 160 18.48 -1.94 -24.68
CA GLY A 160 18.93 -2.05 -23.28
C GLY A 160 19.29 -0.71 -22.61
N GLU A 161 18.90 0.41 -23.22
CA GLU A 161 19.22 1.76 -22.75
C GLU A 161 18.34 2.20 -21.58
N LEU A 162 17.22 1.51 -21.34
CA LEU A 162 16.22 1.88 -20.35
C LEU A 162 16.17 0.91 -19.17
N CYS A 163 15.84 1.47 -18.01
CA CYS A 163 15.51 0.74 -16.80
C CYS A 163 14.02 0.87 -16.51
N PHE A 164 13.39 -0.20 -16.03
CA PHE A 164 12.11 -0.14 -15.35
C PHE A 164 12.34 -0.30 -13.84
N GLY A 165 11.55 0.40 -13.04
CA GLY A 165 11.46 0.11 -11.62
C GLY A 165 10.13 0.54 -11.03
N THR A 166 9.74 -0.15 -9.97
CA THR A 166 8.85 0.41 -8.97
C THR A 166 9.57 1.52 -8.18
N VAL A 167 8.85 2.19 -7.29
CA VAL A 167 9.38 3.38 -6.60
C VAL A 167 10.61 3.08 -5.74
N ASP A 168 10.69 1.91 -5.10
CA ASP A 168 11.89 1.45 -4.38
C ASP A 168 13.14 1.42 -5.28
N SER A 169 13.06 0.81 -6.46
CA SER A 169 14.17 0.78 -7.42
C SER A 169 14.59 2.18 -7.85
N TRP A 170 13.61 3.07 -8.09
CA TRP A 170 13.90 4.47 -8.38
C TRP A 170 14.63 5.15 -7.22
N LEU A 171 14.15 4.99 -5.98
CA LEU A 171 14.78 5.60 -4.82
C LEU A 171 16.19 5.08 -4.57
N VAL A 172 16.43 3.78 -4.68
CA VAL A 172 17.77 3.20 -4.59
C VAL A 172 18.67 3.75 -5.70
N TRP A 173 18.18 3.79 -6.95
CA TRP A 173 18.92 4.38 -8.07
C TRP A 173 19.34 5.83 -7.79
N LYS A 174 18.46 6.65 -7.21
CA LYS A 174 18.77 8.04 -6.85
C LYS A 174 19.72 8.15 -5.64
N LEU A 175 19.55 7.29 -4.63
CA LEU A 175 20.40 7.26 -3.43
C LEU A 175 21.83 6.81 -3.74
N THR A 176 22.00 5.98 -4.76
CA THR A 176 23.28 5.40 -5.21
C THR A 176 23.83 6.03 -6.48
N ARG A 177 23.14 7.04 -7.02
CA ARG A 177 23.51 7.74 -8.27
C ARG A 177 23.71 6.78 -9.45
N GLY A 178 22.87 5.75 -9.52
CA GLY A 178 22.83 4.78 -10.61
C GLY A 178 23.84 3.64 -10.52
N THR A 179 24.58 3.49 -9.41
CA THR A 179 25.45 2.32 -9.24
C THR A 179 24.68 1.04 -8.95
N GLU A 180 23.47 1.16 -8.37
CA GLU A 180 22.64 0.02 -8.00
C GLU A 180 21.28 0.06 -8.70
N PHE A 181 20.89 -1.08 -9.25
CA PHE A 181 19.62 -1.27 -9.95
C PHE A 181 18.91 -2.52 -9.44
N ILE A 182 18.21 -2.35 -8.31
CA ILE A 182 17.65 -3.44 -7.52
C ILE A 182 16.20 -3.14 -7.11
N THR A 183 15.46 -4.18 -6.77
CA THR A 183 14.15 -4.15 -6.09
C THR A 183 14.11 -5.24 -5.04
N ASP A 184 13.19 -5.18 -4.08
CA ASP A 184 12.94 -6.32 -3.21
C ASP A 184 11.85 -7.25 -3.76
N ILE A 185 11.81 -8.47 -3.23
CA ILE A 185 10.87 -9.50 -3.65
C ILE A 185 9.40 -9.12 -3.44
N THR A 186 9.08 -8.26 -2.47
CA THR A 186 7.70 -7.83 -2.23
C THR A 186 7.24 -6.89 -3.34
N ASN A 187 8.02 -5.86 -3.68
CA ASN A 187 7.73 -4.98 -4.82
C ASN A 187 7.72 -5.74 -6.15
N ALA A 188 8.69 -6.64 -6.36
CA ALA A 188 8.74 -7.49 -7.56
C ALA A 188 7.44 -8.29 -7.74
N SER A 189 6.90 -8.88 -6.66
CA SER A 189 5.65 -9.67 -6.71
C SER A 189 4.42 -8.88 -7.15
N ARG A 190 4.46 -7.54 -7.12
CA ARG A 190 3.36 -6.65 -7.52
C ARG A 190 3.39 -6.21 -8.97
N THR A 191 4.42 -6.63 -9.71
CA THR A 191 4.62 -6.18 -11.09
C THR A 191 3.74 -6.91 -12.10
N MET A 192 3.20 -8.09 -11.73
CA MET A 192 2.59 -9.05 -12.67
C MET A 192 3.61 -9.63 -13.70
N LEU A 193 4.91 -9.49 -13.44
CA LEU A 193 6.00 -10.04 -14.24
C LEU A 193 6.91 -11.00 -13.46
N PHE A 194 6.78 -11.01 -12.13
CA PHE A 194 7.60 -11.84 -11.25
C PHE A 194 6.83 -13.10 -10.84
N ASN A 195 7.43 -14.26 -11.04
CA ASN A 195 6.86 -15.53 -10.64
C ASN A 195 7.14 -15.75 -9.14
N ILE A 196 6.07 -15.74 -8.34
CA ILE A 196 6.20 -15.80 -6.88
C ILE A 196 6.67 -17.17 -6.37
N HIS A 197 6.57 -18.21 -7.21
CA HIS A 197 6.97 -19.58 -6.87
C HIS A 197 8.44 -19.84 -7.19
N THR A 198 8.90 -19.43 -8.38
CA THR A 198 10.31 -19.60 -8.79
C THR A 198 11.20 -18.48 -8.25
N GLN A 199 10.63 -17.35 -7.84
CA GLN A 199 11.33 -16.15 -7.38
C GLN A 199 12.20 -15.52 -8.48
N GLU A 200 11.70 -15.53 -9.72
CA GLU A 200 12.39 -15.00 -10.90
C GLU A 200 11.43 -14.17 -11.75
N TRP A 201 11.97 -13.24 -12.54
CA TRP A 201 11.23 -12.61 -13.62
C TRP A 201 10.78 -13.68 -14.64
N ASP A 202 9.48 -13.78 -14.88
CA ASP A 202 8.89 -14.85 -15.67
C ASP A 202 9.01 -14.54 -17.16
N LYS A 203 9.76 -15.37 -17.89
CA LYS A 203 10.03 -15.17 -19.32
C LYS A 203 8.77 -15.19 -20.17
N GLU A 204 7.81 -16.06 -19.84
CA GLU A 204 6.55 -16.17 -20.57
C GLU A 204 5.69 -14.92 -20.37
N LEU A 205 5.68 -14.35 -19.16
CA LEU A 205 5.00 -13.08 -18.91
C LEU A 205 5.71 -11.91 -19.60
N LEU A 206 7.04 -11.84 -19.56
CA LEU A 206 7.80 -10.81 -20.28
C LEU A 206 7.53 -10.87 -21.80
N GLU A 207 7.48 -12.06 -22.39
CA GLU A 207 7.10 -12.26 -23.80
C GLU A 207 5.64 -11.85 -24.07
N LEU A 208 4.69 -12.25 -23.22
CA LEU A 208 3.28 -11.87 -23.33
C LEU A 208 3.07 -10.35 -23.34
N PHE A 209 3.78 -9.63 -22.47
CA PHE A 209 3.72 -8.17 -22.38
C PHE A 209 4.69 -7.46 -23.33
N GLN A 210 5.48 -8.22 -24.11
CA GLN A 210 6.51 -7.73 -25.04
C GLN A 210 7.52 -6.81 -24.35
N LEU A 211 8.08 -7.24 -23.21
CA LEU A 211 8.99 -6.46 -22.39
C LEU A 211 10.41 -7.05 -22.43
N PRO A 212 11.44 -6.26 -22.78
CA PRO A 212 12.82 -6.73 -22.73
C PRO A 212 13.27 -7.04 -21.29
N ALA A 213 13.82 -8.23 -21.08
CA ALA A 213 14.35 -8.64 -19.76
C ALA A 213 15.47 -7.70 -19.24
N SER A 214 16.20 -7.02 -20.14
CA SER A 214 17.23 -6.03 -19.81
C SER A 214 16.72 -4.82 -19.02
N MET A 215 15.40 -4.58 -19.04
CA MET A 215 14.79 -3.51 -18.27
C MET A 215 14.54 -3.88 -16.81
N MET A 216 14.62 -5.16 -16.43
CA MET A 216 14.21 -5.61 -15.10
C MET A 216 15.34 -5.44 -14.07
N PRO A 217 15.05 -4.92 -12.85
CA PRO A 217 16.04 -4.82 -11.79
C PRO A 217 16.42 -6.20 -11.22
N GLU A 218 17.57 -6.27 -10.55
CA GLU A 218 17.90 -7.46 -9.75
C GLU A 218 16.95 -7.53 -8.53
N VAL A 219 16.37 -8.69 -8.27
CA VAL A 219 15.46 -8.90 -7.14
C VAL A 219 16.25 -9.41 -5.93
N LYS A 220 16.18 -8.68 -4.83
CA LYS A 220 16.83 -8.97 -3.55
C LYS A 220 15.82 -9.45 -2.50
N SER A 221 16.34 -9.91 -1.36
CA SER A 221 15.51 -10.15 -0.18
C SER A 221 14.99 -8.82 0.41
N SER A 222 14.11 -8.89 1.41
CA SER A 222 13.54 -7.69 2.03
C SER A 222 14.42 -7.10 3.15
N SER A 223 15.43 -7.86 3.60
CA SER A 223 16.32 -7.50 4.70
C SER A 223 17.72 -8.11 4.49
N GLU A 224 18.60 -7.38 3.82
CA GLU A 224 20.03 -7.65 3.67
C GLU A 224 20.74 -6.32 3.36
N VAL A 225 22.06 -6.20 3.59
CA VAL A 225 22.81 -5.00 3.19
C VAL A 225 22.99 -5.00 1.67
N TYR A 226 22.19 -4.21 0.96
CA TYR A 226 22.22 -4.18 -0.50
C TYR A 226 23.39 -3.35 -1.02
N CYS A 227 23.57 -2.16 -0.45
CA CYS A 227 24.49 -1.13 -0.93
C CYS A 227 24.70 -0.03 0.10
N GLU A 228 25.58 0.91 -0.21
CA GLU A 228 25.73 2.18 0.52
C GLU A 228 25.29 3.37 -0.34
N THR A 229 24.73 4.39 0.29
CA THR A 229 24.37 5.64 -0.40
C THR A 229 25.59 6.37 -0.95
N SER A 230 25.46 6.99 -2.13
CA SER A 230 26.50 7.83 -2.75
C SER A 230 25.97 9.22 -3.17
N THR A 231 24.77 9.57 -2.71
CA THR A 231 24.08 10.82 -3.01
C THR A 231 24.64 12.02 -2.19
N PRO A 232 24.59 13.26 -2.71
CA PRO A 232 25.04 14.46 -1.98
C PRO A 232 24.24 14.81 -0.72
N ILE A 233 23.17 14.06 -0.41
CA ILE A 233 22.41 14.22 0.83
C ILE A 233 23.27 13.85 2.04
N PHE A 234 24.13 12.82 1.88
CA PHE A 234 24.99 12.30 2.91
C PHE A 234 26.46 12.54 2.52
N LYS A 235 27.31 12.82 3.50
CA LYS A 235 28.77 12.95 3.30
C LYS A 235 29.45 11.59 3.30
N THR A 236 28.90 10.63 4.03
CA THR A 236 29.38 9.24 4.10
C THR A 236 28.36 8.27 3.52
N GLY A 237 28.83 7.09 3.09
CA GLY A 237 27.96 5.98 2.75
C GLY A 237 27.17 5.51 3.98
N ILE A 238 25.85 5.39 3.82
CA ILE A 238 24.96 4.78 4.81
C ILE A 238 24.43 3.48 4.19
N PRO A 239 24.46 2.36 4.92
CA PRO A 239 23.88 1.11 4.44
C PRO A 239 22.39 1.28 4.13
N VAL A 240 21.98 0.94 2.91
CA VAL A 240 20.58 0.67 2.57
C VAL A 240 20.39 -0.83 2.77
N SER A 241 19.54 -1.21 3.71
CA SER A 241 19.49 -2.61 4.17
C SER A 241 18.09 -3.18 4.43
N GLY A 242 17.04 -2.38 4.23
CA GLY A 242 15.64 -2.84 4.27
C GLY A 242 14.87 -2.28 3.08
N MET A 243 14.09 -3.13 2.43
CA MET A 243 13.19 -2.72 1.35
C MET A 243 11.93 -3.58 1.41
N ALA A 244 10.76 -2.95 1.35
CA ALA A 244 9.49 -3.63 1.16
C ALA A 244 8.47 -2.66 0.59
N GLY A 245 7.51 -3.17 -0.19
CA GLY A 245 6.35 -2.38 -0.54
C GLY A 245 5.57 -1.98 0.72
N ASP A 246 4.96 -0.79 0.71
CA ASP A 246 4.38 -0.13 1.89
C ASP A 246 3.46 -1.00 2.75
N GLN A 247 2.59 -1.80 2.13
CA GLN A 247 1.64 -2.63 2.85
C GLN A 247 2.28 -3.87 3.49
N GLN A 248 3.28 -4.46 2.84
CA GLN A 248 4.11 -5.52 3.41
C GLN A 248 4.98 -4.99 4.55
N ALA A 249 5.55 -3.79 4.38
CA ALA A 249 6.26 -3.11 5.44
C ALA A 249 5.33 -2.87 6.64
N ALA A 250 4.09 -2.43 6.44
CA ALA A 250 3.10 -2.30 7.51
C ALA A 250 2.78 -3.65 8.20
N LEU A 251 2.65 -4.75 7.43
CA LEU A 251 2.46 -6.10 7.99
C LEU A 251 3.63 -6.49 8.90
N PHE A 252 4.86 -6.20 8.47
CA PHE A 252 6.06 -6.46 9.26
C PHE A 252 6.16 -5.54 10.48
N GLY A 253 5.84 -4.24 10.33
CA GLY A 253 5.86 -3.25 11.42
C GLY A 253 4.80 -3.52 12.49
N GLN A 254 3.67 -4.12 12.11
CA GLN A 254 2.67 -4.67 13.03
C GLN A 254 3.11 -5.97 13.71
N LEU A 255 4.28 -6.52 13.35
CA LEU A 255 4.78 -7.81 13.81
C LEU A 255 3.79 -8.95 13.57
N CYS A 256 3.08 -8.90 12.45
CA CYS A 256 2.23 -9.99 11.98
C CYS A 256 3.09 -11.11 11.35
N THR A 257 4.05 -11.64 12.11
CA THR A 257 5.07 -12.58 11.62
C THR A 257 4.64 -14.04 11.68
N ASP A 258 3.54 -14.34 12.39
CA ASP A 258 3.00 -15.68 12.52
C ASP A 258 1.81 -15.90 11.57
N ILE A 259 1.60 -17.16 11.16
CA ILE A 259 0.52 -17.56 10.25
C ILE A 259 -0.84 -17.18 10.83
N GLY A 260 -1.67 -16.56 10.00
CA GLY A 260 -3.03 -16.12 10.36
C GLY A 260 -3.08 -14.77 11.07
N MET A 261 -1.92 -14.15 11.38
CA MET A 261 -1.91 -12.76 11.83
C MET A 261 -2.27 -11.84 10.66
N ILE A 262 -3.11 -10.85 10.95
CA ILE A 262 -3.70 -9.96 9.95
C ILE A 262 -3.61 -8.51 10.42
N LYS A 263 -3.41 -7.61 9.47
CA LYS A 263 -3.55 -6.17 9.70
C LYS A 263 -4.38 -5.51 8.61
N THR A 264 -4.95 -4.36 8.94
CA THR A 264 -5.55 -3.43 7.98
C THR A 264 -4.98 -2.03 8.14
N THR A 265 -4.40 -1.49 7.07
CA THR A 265 -3.95 -0.10 7.02
C THR A 265 -5.09 0.77 6.52
N TYR A 266 -5.52 1.78 7.30
CA TYR A 266 -6.53 2.76 6.92
C TYR A 266 -5.86 4.08 6.50
N GLY A 267 -5.47 4.14 5.23
CA GLY A 267 -4.89 5.31 4.57
C GLY A 267 -5.85 5.92 3.55
N THR A 268 -5.31 6.38 2.41
CA THR A 268 -6.11 6.80 1.25
C THR A 268 -7.07 5.68 0.81
N GLY A 269 -6.54 4.46 0.69
CA GLY A 269 -7.29 3.20 0.60
C GLY A 269 -7.22 2.41 1.91
N CYS A 270 -7.91 1.27 1.97
CA CYS A 270 -7.76 0.29 3.04
C CYS A 270 -7.14 -1.01 2.48
N PHE A 271 -6.05 -1.45 3.09
CA PHE A 271 -5.34 -2.66 2.63
C PHE A 271 -5.23 -3.65 3.77
N MET A 272 -6.00 -4.73 3.65
CA MET A 272 -5.96 -5.85 4.57
C MET A 272 -4.96 -6.88 4.06
N ILE A 273 -4.03 -7.30 4.92
CA ILE A 273 -3.02 -8.31 4.59
C ILE A 273 -2.94 -9.34 5.72
N LEU A 274 -2.98 -10.62 5.34
CA LEU A 274 -2.87 -11.76 6.23
C LEU A 274 -1.63 -12.59 5.88
N ASN A 275 -0.82 -12.92 6.89
CA ASN A 275 0.36 -13.77 6.74
C ASN A 275 -0.04 -15.25 6.56
N THR A 276 0.40 -15.89 5.47
CA THR A 276 0.12 -17.31 5.19
C THR A 276 1.32 -18.23 5.38
N GLY A 277 2.43 -17.70 5.91
CA GLY A 277 3.66 -18.45 6.16
C GLY A 277 4.41 -18.79 4.87
N SER A 278 5.06 -19.96 4.85
CA SER A 278 5.91 -20.39 3.72
C SER A 278 5.15 -20.94 2.52
N LYS A 279 3.82 -21.02 2.59
CA LYS A 279 2.99 -21.56 1.51
C LYS A 279 2.07 -20.45 0.96
N PRO A 280 2.08 -20.21 -0.36
CA PRO A 280 1.11 -19.32 -0.98
C PRO A 280 -0.27 -19.95 -0.91
N VAL A 281 -1.29 -19.17 -0.51
CA VAL A 281 -2.70 -19.55 -0.60
C VAL A 281 -3.27 -18.86 -1.82
N LEU A 282 -3.66 -19.62 -2.85
CA LEU A 282 -4.32 -19.08 -4.03
C LEU A 282 -5.79 -18.78 -3.71
N SER A 283 -6.19 -17.53 -3.88
CA SER A 283 -7.55 -17.11 -3.59
C SER A 283 -8.58 -17.75 -4.52
N GLN A 284 -9.70 -18.19 -3.95
CA GLN A 284 -10.94 -18.54 -4.65
C GLN A 284 -12.05 -17.50 -4.42
N ASN A 285 -11.76 -16.47 -3.63
CA ASN A 285 -12.69 -15.41 -3.20
C ASN A 285 -12.23 -14.02 -3.67
N ASN A 286 -11.55 -13.95 -4.81
CA ASN A 286 -11.11 -12.71 -5.47
C ASN A 286 -10.15 -11.83 -4.63
N LEU A 287 -9.23 -12.46 -3.92
CA LEU A 287 -8.09 -11.81 -3.26
C LEU A 287 -6.80 -12.00 -4.05
N LEU A 288 -5.75 -11.31 -3.61
CA LEU A 288 -4.42 -11.42 -4.20
C LEU A 288 -3.54 -12.32 -3.33
N THR A 289 -2.85 -13.26 -3.97
CA THR A 289 -1.74 -13.99 -3.34
C THR A 289 -0.46 -13.23 -3.65
N THR A 290 0.32 -12.90 -2.63
CA THR A 290 1.51 -12.06 -2.79
C THR A 290 2.64 -12.53 -1.88
N ILE A 291 3.85 -12.02 -2.08
CA ILE A 291 4.95 -12.23 -1.15
C ILE A 291 4.88 -11.17 -0.05
N ALA A 292 4.97 -11.61 1.21
CA ALA A 292 5.03 -10.76 2.39
C ALA A 292 6.43 -10.21 2.62
N TRP A 293 7.45 -11.06 2.56
CA TRP A 293 8.88 -10.70 2.64
C TRP A 293 9.76 -11.92 2.39
N LYS A 294 11.06 -11.68 2.16
CA LYS A 294 12.10 -12.70 2.28
C LYS A 294 13.11 -12.27 3.35
N LEU A 295 13.25 -13.08 4.39
CA LEU A 295 14.15 -12.88 5.53
C LEU A 295 14.94 -14.17 5.74
N ASP A 296 16.26 -14.09 5.92
CA ASP A 296 17.15 -15.24 6.13
C ASP A 296 16.95 -16.37 5.10
N GLY A 297 16.78 -16.00 3.83
CA GLY A 297 16.55 -16.93 2.72
C GLY A 297 15.16 -17.57 2.67
N LYS A 298 14.28 -17.28 3.65
CA LYS A 298 12.92 -17.84 3.72
C LYS A 298 11.90 -16.82 3.20
N VAL A 299 11.09 -17.25 2.24
CA VAL A 299 9.96 -16.46 1.74
C VAL A 299 8.73 -16.70 2.62
N THR A 300 8.09 -15.61 3.00
CA THR A 300 6.76 -15.61 3.62
C THR A 300 5.77 -15.03 2.61
N TYR A 301 4.60 -15.64 2.49
CA TYR A 301 3.52 -15.21 1.61
C TYR A 301 2.40 -14.53 2.39
N ALA A 302 1.54 -13.83 1.65
CA ALA A 302 0.37 -13.17 2.19
C ALA A 302 -0.84 -13.33 1.26
N LEU A 303 -2.02 -13.25 1.86
CA LEU A 303 -3.25 -12.88 1.16
C LEU A 303 -3.50 -11.39 1.36
N GLU A 304 -3.91 -10.71 0.30
CA GLU A 304 -4.18 -9.28 0.31
C GLU A 304 -5.55 -8.98 -0.31
N GLY A 305 -6.31 -8.12 0.36
CA GLY A 305 -7.48 -7.48 -0.20
C GLY A 305 -7.31 -5.96 -0.21
N SER A 306 -7.65 -5.35 -1.35
CA SER A 306 -7.44 -3.93 -1.62
C SER A 306 -8.78 -3.20 -1.73
N VAL A 307 -9.01 -2.24 -0.84
CA VAL A 307 -10.12 -1.29 -0.89
C VAL A 307 -9.55 0.05 -1.37
N PHE A 308 -9.93 0.50 -2.56
CA PHE A 308 -9.30 1.67 -3.19
C PHE A 308 -9.61 2.99 -2.47
N VAL A 309 -10.82 3.11 -1.89
CA VAL A 309 -11.29 4.34 -1.24
C VAL A 309 -11.61 4.05 0.22
N GLY A 310 -10.64 4.37 1.08
CA GLY A 310 -10.74 4.36 2.54
C GLY A 310 -10.88 5.79 3.04
N GLY A 311 -9.82 6.34 3.65
CA GLY A 311 -9.78 7.73 4.13
C GLY A 311 -9.94 8.79 3.03
N ALA A 312 -9.76 8.43 1.76
CA ALA A 312 -10.08 9.31 0.63
C ALA A 312 -11.55 9.74 0.61
N VAL A 313 -12.48 8.94 1.15
CA VAL A 313 -13.89 9.36 1.26
C VAL A 313 -14.06 10.55 2.20
N VAL A 314 -13.28 10.60 3.29
CA VAL A 314 -13.29 11.71 4.24
C VAL A 314 -12.69 12.96 3.61
N GLN A 315 -11.65 12.80 2.79
CA GLN A 315 -11.09 13.91 1.99
C GLN A 315 -12.12 14.44 1.00
N TRP A 316 -12.82 13.55 0.28
CA TRP A 316 -13.87 13.94 -0.67
C TRP A 316 -15.02 14.69 0.02
N LEU A 317 -15.47 14.25 1.21
CA LEU A 317 -16.47 14.96 2.00
C LEU A 317 -16.01 16.37 2.40
N ARG A 318 -14.71 16.57 2.64
CA ARG A 318 -14.12 17.84 3.06
C ARG A 318 -13.91 18.79 1.87
N ASP A 319 -13.20 18.31 0.86
CA ASP A 319 -12.66 19.16 -0.21
C ASP A 319 -13.66 19.40 -1.33
N GLU A 320 -14.40 18.34 -1.72
CA GLU A 320 -15.29 18.39 -2.88
C GLU A 320 -16.74 18.68 -2.47
N LEU A 321 -17.25 17.97 -1.47
CA LEU A 321 -18.63 18.14 -1.02
C LEU A 321 -18.79 19.33 -0.04
N GLY A 322 -17.70 19.75 0.61
CA GLY A 322 -17.72 20.82 1.61
C GLY A 322 -18.57 20.53 2.84
N LEU A 323 -18.84 19.25 3.13
CA LEU A 323 -19.72 18.81 4.21
C LEU A 323 -19.05 18.91 5.59
N ILE A 324 -17.74 18.72 5.63
CA ILE A 324 -16.94 18.74 6.86
C ILE A 324 -15.75 19.69 6.73
N GLN A 325 -15.33 20.30 7.83
CA GLN A 325 -14.21 21.25 7.83
C GLN A 325 -12.84 20.56 7.98
N SER A 326 -12.80 19.39 8.60
CA SER A 326 -11.59 18.62 8.83
C SER A 326 -11.93 17.14 9.05
N ALA A 327 -10.96 16.25 8.89
CA ALA A 327 -11.16 14.83 9.19
C ALA A 327 -11.48 14.59 10.68
N ALA A 328 -10.95 15.41 11.59
CA ALA A 328 -11.12 15.25 13.03
C ALA A 328 -12.58 15.44 13.51
N ILE A 329 -13.40 16.21 12.79
CA ILE A 329 -14.81 16.43 13.18
C ILE A 329 -15.71 15.23 12.85
N THR A 330 -15.23 14.27 12.04
CA THR A 330 -16.05 13.13 11.59
C THR A 330 -16.52 12.25 12.73
N GLU A 331 -15.68 12.02 13.75
CA GLU A 331 -16.05 11.25 14.95
C GLU A 331 -17.19 11.92 15.72
N GLN A 332 -17.08 13.23 15.96
CA GLN A 332 -18.12 14.00 16.66
C GLN A 332 -19.45 13.97 15.88
N LEU A 333 -19.40 14.13 14.55
CA LEU A 333 -20.60 14.10 13.70
C LEU A 333 -21.24 12.71 13.70
N ALA A 334 -20.46 11.64 13.53
CA ALA A 334 -20.96 10.28 13.52
C ALA A 334 -21.64 9.90 14.85
N ASN A 335 -21.07 10.35 15.98
CA ASN A 335 -21.64 10.13 17.31
C ASN A 335 -22.82 11.06 17.65
N SER A 336 -23.08 12.11 16.86
CA SER A 336 -24.19 13.05 17.11
C SER A 336 -25.56 12.51 16.68
N VAL A 337 -25.58 11.39 15.94
CA VAL A 337 -26.77 10.67 15.50
C VAL A 337 -26.74 9.23 16.03
N PRO A 338 -27.90 8.64 16.40
CA PRO A 338 -27.93 7.31 17.00
C PRO A 338 -27.55 6.19 16.03
N ASP A 339 -27.87 6.36 14.74
CA ASP A 339 -27.62 5.41 13.65
C ASP A 339 -27.32 6.14 12.32
N ASN A 340 -27.20 5.39 11.22
CA ASN A 340 -26.97 5.95 9.89
C ASN A 340 -28.24 6.54 9.23
N GLY A 341 -29.39 6.52 9.91
CA GLY A 341 -30.66 7.05 9.41
C GLY A 341 -31.20 6.30 8.18
N GLY A 342 -30.78 5.05 7.97
CA GLY A 342 -31.08 4.26 6.78
C GLY A 342 -30.21 4.62 5.57
N VAL A 343 -29.19 5.47 5.75
CA VAL A 343 -28.31 5.93 4.66
C VAL A 343 -27.10 5.02 4.54
N TYR A 344 -26.84 4.57 3.31
CA TYR A 344 -25.65 3.82 2.95
C TYR A 344 -24.86 4.59 1.91
N PHE A 345 -23.54 4.67 2.11
CA PHE A 345 -22.63 5.24 1.12
C PHE A 345 -21.64 4.16 0.67
N VAL A 346 -21.76 3.74 -0.59
CA VAL A 346 -20.77 2.90 -1.27
C VAL A 346 -19.72 3.83 -1.89
N PRO A 347 -18.49 3.93 -1.36
CA PRO A 347 -17.52 4.94 -1.79
C PRO A 347 -16.71 4.48 -3.01
N ALA A 348 -17.36 3.91 -4.02
CA ALA A 348 -16.74 3.44 -5.27
C ALA A 348 -16.32 4.60 -6.20
N LEU A 349 -15.69 5.65 -5.68
CA LEU A 349 -15.31 6.87 -6.43
C LEU A 349 -14.36 6.57 -7.60
N THR A 350 -13.61 5.47 -7.51
CA THR A 350 -12.68 4.97 -8.54
C THR A 350 -12.92 3.50 -8.87
N GLY A 351 -14.18 3.04 -8.82
CA GLY A 351 -14.52 1.62 -8.89
C GLY A 351 -14.43 0.91 -7.55
N LEU A 352 -14.74 -0.39 -7.54
CA LEU A 352 -14.62 -1.26 -6.36
C LEU A 352 -13.45 -2.23 -6.54
N GLY A 353 -12.61 -2.32 -5.50
CA GLY A 353 -11.53 -3.30 -5.41
C GLY A 353 -12.05 -4.66 -4.93
N ALA A 354 -11.23 -5.38 -4.17
CA ALA A 354 -11.60 -6.67 -3.62
C ALA A 354 -12.83 -6.59 -2.68
N PRO A 355 -13.70 -7.60 -2.64
CA PRO A 355 -13.70 -8.82 -3.48
C PRO A 355 -14.44 -8.65 -4.83
N TYR A 356 -14.90 -7.44 -5.16
CA TYR A 356 -15.78 -7.17 -6.30
C TYR A 356 -15.06 -7.07 -7.65
N TRP A 357 -13.93 -6.34 -7.68
CA TRP A 357 -13.16 -6.01 -8.89
C TRP A 357 -14.00 -5.44 -10.04
N ASP A 358 -14.94 -4.55 -9.69
CA ASP A 358 -15.76 -3.82 -10.66
C ASP A 358 -15.16 -2.43 -10.93
N GLN A 359 -14.50 -2.29 -12.07
CA GLN A 359 -13.89 -1.04 -12.53
C GLN A 359 -14.94 0.02 -12.94
N TYR A 360 -16.18 -0.39 -13.20
CA TYR A 360 -17.28 0.44 -13.68
C TYR A 360 -18.23 0.88 -12.56
N ALA A 361 -18.10 0.31 -11.36
CA ALA A 361 -18.81 0.78 -10.18
C ALA A 361 -18.53 2.27 -9.91
N ARG A 362 -19.53 3.00 -9.40
CA ARG A 362 -19.39 4.42 -9.03
C ARG A 362 -19.96 4.70 -7.64
N GLY A 363 -19.46 5.78 -7.03
CA GLY A 363 -19.90 6.21 -5.71
C GLY A 363 -21.42 6.42 -5.65
N ALA A 364 -22.08 5.81 -4.67
CA ALA A 364 -23.54 5.81 -4.55
C ALA A 364 -23.97 6.05 -3.09
N ILE A 365 -24.82 7.06 -2.88
CA ILE A 365 -25.47 7.33 -1.59
C ILE A 365 -26.95 6.98 -1.71
N ILE A 366 -27.42 6.03 -0.91
CA ILE A 366 -28.75 5.42 -1.00
C ILE A 366 -29.45 5.53 0.35
N GLY A 367 -30.79 5.66 0.36
CA GLY A 367 -31.59 5.67 1.59
C GLY A 367 -31.86 7.05 2.17
N ILE A 368 -31.58 8.12 1.42
CA ILE A 368 -31.86 9.50 1.85
C ILE A 368 -33.38 9.71 2.05
N THR A 369 -33.73 10.29 3.20
CA THR A 369 -35.09 10.76 3.51
C THR A 369 -35.07 12.25 3.83
N ARG A 370 -36.24 12.86 4.05
CA ARG A 370 -36.33 14.28 4.47
C ARG A 370 -35.67 14.57 5.82
N GLY A 371 -35.42 13.55 6.64
CA GLY A 371 -34.76 13.67 7.95
C GLY A 371 -33.25 13.50 7.90
N THR A 372 -32.68 13.10 6.75
CA THR A 372 -31.24 12.91 6.60
C THR A 372 -30.48 14.23 6.80
N SER A 373 -29.36 14.15 7.52
CA SER A 373 -28.53 15.31 7.87
C SER A 373 -27.07 15.09 7.45
N ALA A 374 -26.26 16.14 7.53
CA ALA A 374 -24.81 16.03 7.30
C ALA A 374 -24.13 15.00 8.23
N ALA A 375 -24.64 14.85 9.46
CA ALA A 375 -24.14 13.85 10.40
C ALA A 375 -24.40 12.42 9.91
N HIS A 376 -25.60 12.13 9.39
CA HIS A 376 -25.92 10.83 8.81
C HIS A 376 -25.05 10.50 7.60
N LEU A 377 -24.83 11.46 6.70
CA LEU A 377 -23.95 11.29 5.53
C LEU A 377 -22.48 11.05 5.95
N THR A 378 -22.00 11.78 6.97
CA THR A 378 -20.66 11.60 7.52
C THR A 378 -20.50 10.22 8.17
N ARG A 379 -21.50 9.78 8.95
CA ARG A 379 -21.53 8.45 9.55
C ARG A 379 -21.53 7.35 8.49
N ALA A 380 -22.43 7.44 7.50
CA ALA A 380 -22.51 6.48 6.40
C ALA A 380 -21.20 6.37 5.60
N ALA A 381 -20.43 7.46 5.48
CA ALA A 381 -19.10 7.42 4.87
C ALA A 381 -18.09 6.62 5.71
N LEU A 382 -18.08 6.78 7.04
CA LEU A 382 -17.23 6.00 7.94
C LEU A 382 -17.65 4.52 7.95
N GLU A 383 -18.95 4.24 8.06
CA GLU A 383 -19.49 2.88 8.00
C GLU A 383 -19.17 2.21 6.66
N GLY A 384 -19.25 2.95 5.54
CA GLY A 384 -18.88 2.49 4.20
C GLY A 384 -17.40 2.07 4.07
N ILE A 385 -16.49 2.70 4.82
CA ILE A 385 -15.10 2.22 4.93
C ILE A 385 -15.11 0.84 5.60
N CYS A 386 -15.79 0.73 6.75
CA CYS A 386 -15.78 -0.50 7.53
C CYS A 386 -16.45 -1.68 6.83
N TYR A 387 -17.53 -1.44 6.10
CA TYR A 387 -18.21 -2.49 5.35
C TYR A 387 -17.34 -3.06 4.23
N GLN A 388 -16.61 -2.23 3.49
CA GLN A 388 -15.66 -2.73 2.48
C GLN A 388 -14.55 -3.57 3.12
N VAL A 389 -14.04 -3.15 4.28
CA VAL A 389 -13.04 -3.93 5.03
C VAL A 389 -13.63 -5.26 5.52
N TYR A 390 -14.90 -5.26 5.94
CA TYR A 390 -15.63 -6.48 6.32
C TYR A 390 -15.74 -7.46 5.15
N ASP A 391 -16.11 -7.00 3.94
CA ASP A 391 -16.23 -7.88 2.78
C ASP A 391 -14.90 -8.54 2.42
N VAL A 392 -13.80 -7.81 2.54
CA VAL A 392 -12.44 -8.34 2.38
C VAL A 392 -12.10 -9.38 3.46
N LEU A 393 -12.45 -9.11 4.72
CA LEU A 393 -12.25 -10.06 5.81
C LEU A 393 -13.00 -11.37 5.54
N MET A 394 -14.26 -11.30 5.12
CA MET A 394 -15.06 -12.49 4.81
C MET A 394 -14.47 -13.29 3.65
N ALA A 395 -14.00 -12.62 2.60
CA ALA A 395 -13.27 -13.28 1.53
C ALA A 395 -11.99 -13.98 2.03
N MET A 396 -11.25 -13.35 2.95
CA MET A 396 -10.04 -13.94 3.55
C MET A 396 -10.36 -15.16 4.40
N GLU A 397 -11.34 -15.06 5.30
CA GLU A 397 -11.78 -16.17 6.15
C GLU A 397 -12.21 -17.38 5.31
N ASN A 398 -12.89 -17.14 4.19
CA ASN A 398 -13.30 -18.18 3.25
C ASN A 398 -12.13 -18.84 2.52
N ASP A 399 -11.07 -18.10 2.19
CA ASP A 399 -9.87 -18.64 1.53
C ASP A 399 -8.96 -19.44 2.49
N ILE A 400 -8.84 -19.03 3.75
CA ILE A 400 -7.99 -19.72 4.73
C ILE A 400 -8.74 -20.74 5.59
N HIS A 401 -10.07 -20.77 5.49
CA HIS A 401 -10.97 -21.61 6.30
C HIS A 401 -10.75 -21.46 7.81
N ALA A 402 -10.46 -20.23 8.25
CA ALA A 402 -10.19 -19.90 9.65
C ALA A 402 -10.54 -18.43 9.92
N LYS A 403 -10.87 -18.13 11.18
CA LYS A 403 -11.08 -16.77 11.66
C LYS A 403 -9.81 -16.21 12.29
N PRO A 404 -9.41 -14.97 12.01
CA PRO A 404 -8.31 -14.33 12.71
C PRO A 404 -8.69 -14.09 14.19
N LYS A 405 -7.68 -14.11 15.07
CA LYS A 405 -7.86 -13.88 16.51
C LYS A 405 -8.11 -12.41 16.84
N GLU A 406 -7.51 -11.53 16.06
CA GLU A 406 -7.57 -10.07 16.19
C GLU A 406 -7.26 -9.45 14.83
N ILE A 407 -7.71 -8.22 14.60
CA ILE A 407 -7.36 -7.40 13.45
C ILE A 407 -6.49 -6.25 13.94
N ARG A 408 -5.20 -6.28 13.62
CA ARG A 408 -4.33 -5.12 13.91
C ARG A 408 -4.61 -4.00 12.92
N VAL A 409 -4.59 -2.77 13.38
CA VAL A 409 -4.91 -1.61 12.54
C VAL A 409 -3.83 -0.56 12.62
N ASP A 410 -3.57 0.10 11.49
CA ASP A 410 -2.63 1.23 11.39
C ASP A 410 -3.10 2.24 10.34
N GLY A 411 -2.37 3.35 10.18
CA GLY A 411 -2.72 4.44 9.27
C GLY A 411 -3.52 5.56 9.93
N GLY A 412 -3.68 6.67 9.22
CA GLY A 412 -4.17 7.91 9.81
C GLY A 412 -5.63 7.88 10.27
N ALA A 413 -6.50 7.07 9.64
CA ALA A 413 -7.93 7.08 9.96
C ALA A 413 -8.25 6.36 11.28
N ILE A 414 -7.35 5.52 11.81
CA ILE A 414 -7.58 4.73 13.03
C ILE A 414 -7.61 5.60 14.30
N ALA A 415 -7.24 6.87 14.19
CA ALA A 415 -7.40 7.84 15.27
C ALA A 415 -8.89 8.09 15.60
N ASN A 416 -9.81 7.77 14.68
CA ASN A 416 -11.24 7.87 14.89
C ASN A 416 -11.75 6.63 15.66
N ASN A 417 -12.19 6.83 16.91
CA ASN A 417 -12.65 5.75 17.78
C ASN A 417 -14.00 5.16 17.32
N PHE A 418 -14.89 5.98 16.75
CA PHE A 418 -16.16 5.48 16.19
C PHE A 418 -15.87 4.48 15.06
N LEU A 419 -14.94 4.80 14.16
CA LEU A 419 -14.56 3.92 13.05
C LEU A 419 -14.03 2.58 13.57
N MET A 420 -13.14 2.59 14.57
CA MET A 420 -12.56 1.37 15.13
C MET A 420 -13.58 0.52 15.91
N GLN A 421 -14.46 1.17 16.67
CA GLN A 421 -15.53 0.49 17.38
C GLN A 421 -16.52 -0.15 16.40
N PHE A 422 -16.98 0.59 15.40
CA PHE A 422 -17.91 0.08 14.39
C PHE A 422 -17.30 -1.07 13.58
N GLN A 423 -16.01 -1.01 13.26
CA GLN A 423 -15.32 -2.13 12.63
C GLN A 423 -15.32 -3.38 13.51
N ALA A 424 -15.01 -3.25 14.80
CA ALA A 424 -15.02 -4.36 15.76
C ALA A 424 -16.44 -4.94 15.90
N ASP A 425 -17.46 -4.07 15.94
CA ASP A 425 -18.87 -4.43 16.03
C ASP A 425 -19.31 -5.33 14.86
N ILE A 426 -19.07 -4.93 13.62
CA ILE A 426 -19.53 -5.67 12.44
C ILE A 426 -18.67 -6.90 12.14
N CYS A 427 -17.35 -6.84 12.39
CA CYS A 427 -16.45 -7.97 12.15
C CYS A 427 -16.52 -9.04 13.25
N ARG A 428 -17.04 -8.69 14.44
CA ARG A 428 -17.06 -9.58 15.61
C ARG A 428 -15.68 -10.13 15.96
N CYS A 429 -14.64 -9.34 15.68
CA CYS A 429 -13.23 -9.67 15.91
C CYS A 429 -12.58 -8.48 16.63
N PRO A 430 -11.75 -8.72 17.67
CA PRO A 430 -11.04 -7.64 18.36
C PRO A 430 -10.21 -6.79 17.39
N VAL A 431 -10.43 -5.48 17.39
CA VAL A 431 -9.64 -4.52 16.61
C VAL A 431 -8.57 -3.92 17.51
N VAL A 432 -7.30 -4.06 17.13
CA VAL A 432 -6.15 -3.77 17.99
C VAL A 432 -5.35 -2.61 17.42
N ARG A 433 -5.39 -1.48 18.13
CA ARG A 433 -4.68 -0.26 17.74
C ARG A 433 -3.34 -0.14 18.49
N PRO A 434 -2.19 -0.05 17.80
CA PRO A 434 -0.89 0.19 18.41
C PRO A 434 -0.68 1.67 18.74
N ARG A 435 0.32 1.97 19.57
CA ARG A 435 0.72 3.37 19.86
C ARG A 435 1.38 4.07 18.68
N VAL A 436 2.17 3.35 17.89
CA VAL A 436 2.83 3.88 16.69
C VAL A 436 1.93 3.63 15.49
N LEU A 437 1.42 4.70 14.88
CA LEU A 437 0.48 4.59 13.75
C LEU A 437 1.21 4.41 12.42
N GLU A 438 2.46 4.86 12.32
CA GLU A 438 3.33 4.80 11.15
C GLU A 438 4.03 3.43 11.00
N THR A 439 3.25 2.35 11.06
CA THR A 439 3.78 0.98 11.02
C THR A 439 4.47 0.64 9.70
N THR A 440 4.09 1.27 8.58
CA THR A 440 4.81 1.15 7.29
C THR A 440 6.29 1.52 7.44
N ALA A 441 6.55 2.71 7.98
CA ALA A 441 7.92 3.19 8.17
C ALA A 441 8.65 2.38 9.26
N LEU A 442 7.93 1.98 10.32
CA LEU A 442 8.50 1.14 11.38
C LEU A 442 8.93 -0.23 10.83
N GLY A 443 8.13 -0.86 9.97
CA GLY A 443 8.48 -2.13 9.35
C GLY A 443 9.67 -2.03 8.40
N ALA A 444 9.77 -0.95 7.61
CA ALA A 444 10.96 -0.67 6.81
C ALA A 444 12.20 -0.47 7.69
N ALA A 445 12.06 0.23 8.83
CA ALA A 445 13.13 0.37 9.80
C ALA A 445 13.56 -0.98 10.37
N TYR A 446 12.61 -1.80 10.82
CA TYR A 446 12.87 -3.13 11.36
C TYR A 446 13.61 -4.03 10.37
N LEU A 447 13.17 -4.10 9.11
CA LEU A 447 13.87 -4.85 8.07
C LEU A 447 15.31 -4.37 7.91
N ALA A 448 15.54 -3.05 7.83
CA ALA A 448 16.88 -2.49 7.70
C ALA A 448 17.76 -2.78 8.92
N GLY A 449 17.19 -2.64 10.13
CA GLY A 449 17.90 -2.83 11.38
C GLY A 449 18.25 -4.28 11.65
N LEU A 450 17.39 -5.24 11.29
CA LEU A 450 17.70 -6.67 11.38
C LEU A 450 18.90 -7.03 10.48
N ALA A 451 18.94 -6.54 9.25
CA ALA A 451 20.00 -6.82 8.29
C ALA A 451 21.41 -6.40 8.75
N ILE A 452 21.52 -5.35 9.58
CA ILE A 452 22.80 -4.86 10.12
C ILE A 452 23.04 -5.24 11.58
N GLY A 453 22.15 -6.04 12.19
CA GLY A 453 22.21 -6.38 13.61
C GLY A 453 21.99 -5.19 14.55
N TYR A 454 21.29 -4.14 14.09
CA TYR A 454 20.82 -3.05 14.97
C TYR A 454 19.76 -3.56 15.93
N TRP A 455 18.92 -4.49 15.49
CA TRP A 455 18.16 -5.40 16.34
C TRP A 455 18.64 -6.83 16.04
N LYS A 456 18.68 -7.67 17.07
CA LYS A 456 19.22 -9.03 17.04
C LYS A 456 18.34 -9.98 16.23
N ASP A 457 17.04 -9.95 16.48
CA ASP A 457 16.06 -10.87 15.88
C ASP A 457 14.63 -10.32 16.00
N VAL A 458 13.66 -11.03 15.42
CA VAL A 458 12.23 -10.67 15.46
C VAL A 458 11.67 -10.72 16.88
N ASP A 459 12.22 -11.54 17.78
CA ASP A 459 11.74 -11.64 19.15
C ASP A 459 12.08 -10.35 19.94
N GLU A 460 13.25 -9.75 19.71
CA GLU A 460 13.57 -8.41 20.24
C GLU A 460 12.60 -7.33 19.74
N LEU A 461 12.11 -7.43 18.50
CA LEU A 461 11.13 -6.48 17.97
C LEU A 461 9.76 -6.64 18.64
N LYS A 462 9.36 -7.87 19.00
CA LYS A 462 8.09 -8.14 19.70
C LYS A 462 8.02 -7.47 21.06
N GLU A 463 9.15 -7.21 21.71
CA GLU A 463 9.20 -6.44 22.97
C GLU A 463 8.91 -4.94 22.77
N GLN A 464 9.00 -4.42 21.54
CA GLN A 464 8.80 -3.00 21.21
C GLN A 464 7.37 -2.67 20.81
N TRP A 465 6.61 -3.66 20.33
CA TRP A 465 5.21 -3.44 19.96
C TRP A 465 4.40 -3.07 21.21
N SER A 466 3.74 -1.93 21.14
CA SER A 466 3.01 -1.37 22.29
C SER A 466 1.57 -1.09 21.91
N LEU A 467 0.68 -1.61 22.76
CA LEU A 467 -0.76 -1.45 22.65
C LEU A 467 -1.17 -0.02 23.06
N ASP A 468 -2.05 0.60 22.26
CA ASP A 468 -2.83 1.76 22.66
C ASP A 468 -4.20 1.33 23.17
N ASN A 469 -4.99 0.66 22.33
CA ASN A 469 -6.36 0.27 22.68
C ASN A 469 -6.81 -1.02 21.96
N ILE A 470 -7.77 -1.73 22.56
CA ILE A 470 -8.47 -2.88 21.97
C ILE A 470 -9.96 -2.56 21.94
N PHE A 471 -10.56 -2.60 20.75
CA PHE A 471 -11.99 -2.44 20.56
C PHE A 471 -12.62 -3.83 20.41
N SER A 472 -13.63 -4.10 21.22
CA SER A 472 -14.38 -5.37 21.19
C SER A 472 -15.82 -5.08 20.80
N ALA A 473 -16.49 -6.04 20.18
CA ALA A 473 -17.84 -5.84 19.69
C ALA A 473 -18.84 -5.57 20.85
N GLU A 474 -19.52 -4.44 20.78
CA GLU A 474 -20.57 -3.99 21.70
C GLU A 474 -21.96 -4.06 21.06
N MET A 475 -22.03 -3.94 19.74
CA MET A 475 -23.28 -4.06 18.97
C MET A 475 -23.88 -5.48 19.07
N HIS A 476 -25.21 -5.57 19.12
CA HIS A 476 -25.92 -6.85 19.00
C HIS A 476 -25.75 -7.44 17.60
N GLU A 477 -25.56 -8.77 17.52
CA GLU A 477 -25.30 -9.50 16.27
C GLU A 477 -26.42 -9.32 15.24
N GLU A 478 -27.69 -9.40 15.67
CA GLU A 478 -28.85 -9.20 14.79
C GLU A 478 -28.84 -7.82 14.10
N MET A 479 -28.36 -6.78 14.79
CA MET A 479 -28.24 -5.45 14.22
C MET A 479 -27.13 -5.39 13.17
N ALA A 480 -25.98 -6.02 13.45
CA ALA A 480 -24.87 -6.09 12.50
C ALA A 480 -25.29 -6.84 11.23
N GLU A 481 -26.03 -7.94 11.34
CA GLU A 481 -26.55 -8.69 10.19
C GLU A 481 -27.49 -7.85 9.31
N VAL A 482 -28.41 -7.08 9.91
CA VAL A 482 -29.30 -6.17 9.18
C VAL A 482 -28.48 -5.10 8.45
N LEU A 483 -27.52 -4.50 9.15
CA LEU A 483 -26.65 -3.47 8.60
C LEU A 483 -25.86 -3.98 7.39
N LEU A 484 -25.29 -5.18 7.50
CA LEU A 484 -24.53 -5.83 6.44
C LEU A 484 -25.39 -6.24 5.24
N SER A 485 -26.61 -6.74 5.49
CA SER A 485 -27.55 -7.10 4.44
C SER A 485 -27.94 -5.90 3.58
N GLU A 486 -28.26 -4.77 4.21
CA GLU A 486 -28.59 -3.54 3.49
C GLU A 486 -27.34 -2.90 2.83
N TRP A 487 -26.15 -3.07 3.41
CA TRP A 487 -24.89 -2.71 2.74
C TRP A 487 -24.72 -3.47 1.42
N HIS A 488 -24.84 -4.80 1.41
CA HIS A 488 -24.69 -5.60 0.19
C HIS A 488 -25.74 -5.24 -0.87
N LYS A 489 -26.95 -4.91 -0.44
CA LYS A 489 -27.98 -4.38 -1.33
C LYS A 489 -27.58 -3.02 -1.92
N ALA A 490 -26.99 -2.12 -1.13
CA ALA A 490 -26.48 -0.84 -1.62
C ALA A 490 -25.33 -1.02 -2.62
N VAL A 491 -24.38 -1.93 -2.34
CA VAL A 491 -23.30 -2.30 -3.27
C VAL A 491 -23.89 -2.77 -4.60
N GLY A 492 -24.88 -3.68 -4.57
CA GLY A 492 -25.55 -4.16 -5.78
C GLY A 492 -26.20 -3.07 -6.65
N ARG A 493 -26.46 -1.88 -6.10
CA ARG A 493 -26.95 -0.71 -6.87
C ARG A 493 -25.85 0.18 -7.43
N SER A 494 -24.61 0.00 -6.99
CA SER A 494 -23.45 0.78 -7.44
C SER A 494 -22.68 0.12 -8.59
N LEU A 495 -22.86 -1.18 -8.79
CA LEU A 495 -22.14 -1.99 -9.78
C LEU A 495 -22.53 -1.65 -11.22
N ASN A 496 -21.59 -1.86 -12.15
CA ASN A 496 -21.75 -1.70 -13.60
C ASN A 496 -22.35 -0.34 -14.03
N TRP A 497 -22.13 0.72 -13.23
CA TRP A 497 -22.77 2.02 -13.48
C TRP A 497 -22.22 2.73 -14.72
N ALA A 498 -20.90 2.67 -14.92
CA ALA A 498 -20.21 3.31 -16.04
C ALA A 498 -19.86 2.32 -17.17
N ALA A 499 -20.53 1.17 -17.23
CA ALA A 499 -20.42 0.26 -18.36
C ALA A 499 -21.26 0.83 -19.52
N ASP A 500 -20.66 0.94 -20.71
CA ASP A 500 -21.31 1.45 -21.93
C ASP A 500 -22.48 0.56 -22.41
#